data_AF-J9FQN9-F1
#
_entry.id   AF-J9FQN9-F1
#
_cell.length_a   1.000
_cell.length_b   1.000
_cell.length_c   1.000
_cell.angle_alpha   90.00
_cell.angle_beta   90.00
_cell.angle_gamma   90.00
#
_symmetry.space_group_name_H-M   'P 1'
#
loop_
_entity.id
_entity.type
_entity.pdbx_description
1 polymer ?
#
loop_
_entity_poly.entity_id
_entity_poly.type
_entity_poly.pdbx_seq_one_letter_code
_entity_poly.pdbx_strand_id
1 'polypeptide(L)'
;CFLLFLHQQKKNIQVFPEQGLTWIVWEELLFFGIFLFWTYLAGFHPAAYGTEKFMDYGFMEAMMRSKVLPAKDLWYSQGHINYYYGGQYFAVFLTKLSGSKVALTYNLMRTFVAGLAFVLPFSLVSQMVADQLKKREGRIAKAAPTLAGLLAGGAVSLAGNMH
;
A
#
# COMPACT_ATOMS: atom_id res chain seq x y z
N CYS A 1 12.74 8.53 -9.42
CA CYS A 1 11.95 9.70 -8.97
C CYS A 1 12.79 10.74 -8.22
N PHE A 2 13.51 10.38 -7.14
CA PHE A 2 14.32 11.34 -6.36
C PHE A 2 15.39 12.10 -7.17
N LEU A 3 16.13 11.43 -8.06
CA LEU A 3 17.14 12.09 -8.92
C LEU A 3 16.51 13.01 -9.98
N LEU A 4 15.38 12.60 -10.57
CA LEU A 4 14.60 13.45 -11.48
C LEU A 4 14.03 14.66 -10.75
N PHE A 5 13.65 14.48 -9.48
CA PHE A 5 13.20 15.54 -8.59
C PHE A 5 14.32 16.54 -8.27
N LEU A 6 15.53 16.08 -7.90
CA LEU A 6 16.69 16.96 -7.70
C LEU A 6 17.05 17.73 -8.99
N HIS A 7 16.90 17.10 -10.14
CA HIS A 7 17.12 17.73 -11.45
C HIS A 7 16.05 18.77 -11.79
N GLN A 8 14.79 18.52 -11.45
CA GLN A 8 13.69 19.47 -11.64
C GLN A 8 13.77 20.66 -10.68
N GLN A 9 14.16 20.43 -9.42
CA GLN A 9 14.40 21.47 -8.43
C GLN A 9 15.52 22.43 -8.89
N LYS A 10 16.63 21.87 -9.42
CA LYS A 10 17.71 22.68 -10.02
C LYS A 10 17.27 23.52 -11.21
N LYS A 11 16.20 23.13 -11.91
CA LYS A 11 15.66 23.82 -13.08
C LYS A 11 14.48 24.76 -12.77
N ASN A 12 14.12 24.93 -11.49
CA ASN A 12 12.97 25.76 -11.06
C ASN A 12 11.63 25.39 -11.75
N ILE A 13 11.48 24.13 -12.19
CA ILE A 13 10.22 23.66 -12.79
C ILE A 13 9.31 23.21 -11.64
N GLN A 14 8.35 24.06 -11.28
CA GLN A 14 7.39 23.76 -10.22
C GLN A 14 6.24 22.94 -10.78
N VAL A 15 6.41 21.62 -10.78
CA VAL A 15 5.33 20.67 -11.11
C VAL A 15 4.41 20.44 -9.92
N PHE A 16 4.89 20.69 -8.70
CA PHE A 16 4.14 20.53 -7.46
C PHE A 16 3.80 21.92 -6.87
N PRO A 17 2.61 22.08 -6.26
CA PRO A 17 2.27 23.33 -5.57
C PRO A 17 3.32 23.59 -4.48
N GLU A 18 3.92 24.78 -4.50
CA GLU A 18 5.13 25.18 -3.73
C GLU A 18 5.07 24.89 -2.21
N GLN A 19 3.89 24.63 -1.65
CA GLN A 19 3.68 24.36 -0.23
C GLN A 19 3.49 22.87 0.12
N GLY A 20 3.45 21.96 -0.87
CA GLY A 20 3.05 20.56 -0.69
C GLY A 20 4.17 19.54 -0.52
N LEU A 21 5.43 19.88 -0.85
CA LEU A 21 6.50 18.89 -0.91
C LEU A 21 6.87 18.29 0.46
N THR A 22 6.98 19.14 1.49
CA THR A 22 7.25 18.69 2.86
C THR A 22 6.16 17.76 3.36
N TRP A 23 4.90 18.03 3.00
CA TRP A 23 3.75 17.19 3.35
C TRP A 23 3.80 15.82 2.67
N ILE A 24 4.12 15.77 1.38
CA ILE A 24 4.30 14.51 0.64
C ILE A 24 5.39 13.66 1.30
N VAL A 25 6.54 14.25 1.66
CA VAL A 25 7.62 13.52 2.34
C VAL A 25 7.15 12.96 3.69
N TRP A 26 6.37 13.72 4.46
CA TRP A 26 5.79 13.22 5.71
C TRP A 26 4.83 12.05 5.50
N GLU A 27 3.99 12.10 4.46
CA GLU A 27 3.07 11.00 4.12
C GLU A 27 3.83 9.75 3.64
N GLU A 28 4.89 9.92 2.86
CA GLU A 28 5.76 8.81 2.44
C GLU A 28 6.51 8.19 3.64
N LEU A 29 6.98 9.00 4.58
CA LEU A 29 7.58 8.51 5.83
C LEU A 29 6.57 7.78 6.70
N LEU A 30 5.34 8.29 6.78
CA LEU A 30 4.24 7.64 7.48
C LEU A 30 3.89 6.29 6.83
N PHE A 31 3.77 6.26 5.50
CA PHE A 31 3.54 5.03 4.73
C PHE A 31 4.64 4.02 5.01
N PHE A 32 5.91 4.44 4.90
CA PHE A 32 7.04 3.58 5.13
C PHE A 32 7.10 3.08 6.58
N GLY A 33 6.79 3.93 7.56
CA GLY A 33 6.71 3.55 8.96
C GLY A 33 5.64 2.48 9.24
N ILE A 34 4.43 2.68 8.73
CA ILE A 34 3.33 1.72 8.87
C ILE A 34 3.63 0.43 8.10
N PHE A 35 4.18 0.53 6.90
CA PHE A 35 4.63 -0.61 6.10
C PHE A 35 5.65 -1.45 6.88
N LEU A 36 6.72 -0.85 7.39
CA LEU A 36 7.75 -1.55 8.16
C LEU A 36 7.21 -2.14 9.47
N PHE A 37 6.32 -1.42 10.15
CA PHE A 37 5.66 -1.93 11.35
C PHE A 37 4.89 -3.22 11.05
N TRP A 38 4.06 -3.24 10.01
CA TRP A 38 3.34 -4.45 9.60
C TRP A 38 4.26 -5.54 9.05
N THR A 39 5.32 -5.19 8.33
CA THR A 39 6.35 -6.14 7.88
C THR A 39 7.04 -6.82 9.05
N TYR A 40 7.40 -6.08 10.08
CA TYR A 40 7.98 -6.62 11.30
C TYR A 40 7.03 -7.62 11.97
N LEU A 41 5.76 -7.25 12.15
CA LEU A 41 4.75 -8.15 12.73
C LEU A 41 4.52 -9.40 11.88
N ALA A 42 4.40 -9.25 10.55
CA ALA A 42 4.22 -10.37 9.63
C ALA A 42 5.42 -11.34 9.64
N GLY A 43 6.62 -10.85 9.97
CA GLY A 43 7.84 -11.64 10.05
C GLY A 43 7.84 -12.73 11.13
N PHE A 44 7.04 -12.59 12.20
CA PHE A 44 6.95 -13.62 13.25
C PHE A 44 6.17 -14.86 12.81
N HIS A 45 5.20 -14.69 11.93
CA HIS A 45 4.36 -15.77 11.41
C HIS A 45 4.13 -15.62 9.89
N PRO A 46 5.17 -15.82 9.07
CA PRO A 46 5.12 -15.54 7.63
C PRO A 46 4.40 -16.62 6.82
N ALA A 47 4.01 -17.73 7.45
CA ALA A 47 3.36 -18.85 6.79
C ALA A 47 1.98 -18.45 6.26
N ALA A 48 1.73 -18.74 4.98
CA ALA A 48 0.43 -18.58 4.33
C ALA A 48 -0.53 -19.70 4.74
N TYR A 49 -0.87 -19.76 6.03
CA TYR A 49 -1.80 -20.74 6.59
C TYR A 49 -3.27 -20.30 6.46
N GLY A 50 -4.19 -21.26 6.32
CA GLY A 50 -5.61 -21.02 6.11
C GLY A 50 -6.03 -21.14 4.64
N THR A 51 -7.29 -20.86 4.35
CA THR A 51 -7.87 -21.05 3.01
C THR A 51 -7.49 -19.92 2.06
N GLU A 52 -7.74 -18.67 2.44
CA GLU A 52 -7.54 -17.49 1.58
C GLU A 52 -6.07 -17.21 1.33
N LYS A 53 -5.24 -17.25 2.38
CA LYS A 53 -3.81 -16.97 2.26
C LYS A 53 -3.09 -17.98 1.38
N PHE A 54 -3.45 -19.26 1.50
CA PHE A 54 -2.93 -20.32 0.66
C PHE A 54 -3.34 -20.13 -0.80
N MET A 55 -4.60 -19.76 -1.05
CA MET A 55 -5.11 -19.51 -2.39
C MET A 55 -4.38 -18.34 -3.07
N ASP A 56 -4.20 -17.21 -2.38
CA ASP A 56 -3.46 -16.06 -2.89
C ASP A 56 -2.00 -16.41 -3.22
N TYR A 57 -1.33 -17.10 -2.30
CA TYR A 57 0.03 -17.58 -2.50
C TYR A 57 0.13 -18.52 -3.70
N GLY A 58 -0.81 -19.47 -3.81
CA GLY A 58 -0.89 -20.42 -4.90
C GLY A 58 -1.15 -19.75 -6.26
N PHE A 59 -1.99 -18.71 -6.31
CA PHE A 59 -2.18 -17.89 -7.50
C PHE A 59 -0.89 -17.20 -7.92
N MET A 60 -0.15 -16.62 -6.97
CA MET A 60 1.14 -16.00 -7.27
C MET A 60 2.15 -17.02 -7.83
N GLU A 61 2.26 -18.21 -7.21
CA GLU A 61 3.14 -19.29 -7.69
C GLU A 61 2.71 -19.84 -9.06
N ALA A 62 1.41 -19.94 -9.34
CA ALA A 62 0.90 -20.34 -10.64
C ALA A 62 1.27 -19.32 -11.73
N MET A 63 1.14 -18.03 -11.46
CA MET A 63 1.51 -16.95 -12.39
C MET A 63 3.02 -16.77 -12.55
N MET A 64 3.82 -17.08 -11.52
CA MET A 64 5.28 -17.11 -11.64
C MET A 64 5.76 -18.19 -12.61
N ARG A 65 5.11 -19.37 -12.60
CA ARG A 65 5.42 -20.49 -13.51
C ARG A 65 4.82 -20.32 -14.91
N SER A 66 3.75 -19.54 -15.04
CA SER A 66 3.04 -19.37 -16.31
C SER A 66 3.68 -18.30 -17.20
N LYS A 67 3.77 -18.59 -18.50
CA LYS A 67 4.23 -17.64 -19.53
C LYS A 67 3.10 -16.79 -20.12
N VAL A 68 1.86 -17.27 -20.01
CA VAL A 68 0.65 -16.62 -20.52
C VAL A 68 -0.38 -16.53 -19.40
N LEU A 69 -1.27 -15.54 -19.51
CA LEU A 69 -2.43 -15.39 -18.64
C LEU A 69 -3.71 -15.74 -19.43
N PRO A 70 -4.73 -16.30 -18.77
CA PRO A 70 -4.79 -16.66 -17.35
C PRO A 70 -3.90 -17.89 -17.00
N ALA A 71 -3.32 -17.90 -15.79
CA ALA A 71 -2.44 -18.99 -15.36
C ALA A 71 -3.22 -20.29 -15.15
N LYS A 72 -2.51 -21.44 -15.18
CA LYS A 72 -3.11 -22.74 -14.89
C LYS A 72 -3.62 -22.78 -13.45
N ASP A 73 -4.82 -23.32 -13.27
CA ASP A 73 -5.46 -23.42 -11.98
C ASP A 73 -4.67 -24.30 -11.00
N LEU A 74 -4.54 -23.84 -9.75
CA LEU A 74 -3.73 -24.50 -8.73
C LEU A 74 -4.37 -25.79 -8.19
N TRP A 75 -5.69 -25.94 -8.38
CA TRP A 75 -6.48 -27.07 -7.88
C TRP A 75 -6.56 -28.23 -8.88
N TYR A 76 -5.61 -28.30 -9.81
CA TYR A 76 -5.51 -29.38 -10.81
C TYR A 76 -6.77 -29.58 -11.65
N SER A 77 -7.63 -28.57 -11.81
CA SER A 77 -8.84 -28.62 -12.64
C SER A 77 -8.55 -28.80 -14.14
N GLN A 78 -7.28 -28.80 -14.54
CA GLN A 78 -6.78 -28.76 -15.93
C GLN A 78 -7.16 -27.49 -16.71
N GLY A 79 -7.95 -26.60 -16.11
CA GLY A 79 -8.30 -25.29 -16.67
C GLY A 79 -7.39 -24.16 -16.20
N HIS A 80 -7.87 -22.95 -16.41
CA HIS A 80 -7.24 -21.71 -15.97
C HIS A 80 -7.92 -21.16 -14.72
N ILE A 81 -7.23 -20.31 -13.97
CA ILE A 81 -7.79 -19.59 -12.83
C ILE A 81 -9.01 -18.79 -13.30
N ASN A 82 -10.19 -19.12 -12.78
CA ASN A 82 -11.44 -18.41 -13.03
C ASN A 82 -11.84 -17.57 -11.81
N TYR A 83 -10.98 -16.63 -11.43
CA TYR A 83 -11.18 -15.75 -10.28
C TYR A 83 -10.62 -14.36 -10.59
N TYR A 84 -11.08 -13.32 -9.87
CA TYR A 84 -10.46 -12.00 -9.98
C TYR A 84 -9.12 -12.00 -9.24
N TYR A 85 -8.02 -11.87 -9.99
CA TYR A 85 -6.66 -11.98 -9.44
C TYR A 85 -5.83 -10.70 -9.59
N GLY A 86 -6.47 -9.53 -9.72
CA GLY A 86 -5.78 -8.26 -10.02
C GLY A 86 -4.69 -7.90 -9.00
N GLY A 87 -4.95 -8.09 -7.70
CA GLY A 87 -3.97 -7.84 -6.64
C GLY A 87 -2.79 -8.82 -6.68
N GLN A 88 -3.08 -10.11 -6.86
CA GLN A 88 -2.09 -11.17 -6.99
C GLN A 88 -1.23 -10.98 -8.24
N TYR A 89 -1.82 -10.54 -9.36
CA TYR A 89 -1.10 -10.18 -10.58
C TYR A 89 -0.13 -9.02 -10.34
N PHE A 90 -0.58 -7.95 -9.69
CA PHE A 90 0.28 -6.82 -9.36
C PHE A 90 1.44 -7.23 -8.43
N ALA A 91 1.15 -8.09 -7.45
CA ALA A 91 2.16 -8.67 -6.58
C ALA A 91 3.20 -9.50 -7.37
N VAL A 92 2.77 -10.32 -8.32
CA VAL A 92 3.65 -11.12 -9.19
C VAL A 92 4.46 -10.23 -10.14
N PHE A 93 3.86 -9.17 -10.67
CA PHE A 93 4.56 -8.19 -11.49
C PHE A 93 5.75 -7.58 -10.72
N LEU A 94 5.51 -7.11 -9.49
CA LEU A 94 6.57 -6.59 -8.62
C LEU A 94 7.57 -7.66 -8.20
N THR A 95 7.13 -8.91 -8.04
CA THR A 95 8.00 -10.05 -7.76
C THR A 95 8.99 -10.29 -8.91
N LYS A 96 8.49 -10.32 -10.15
CA LYS A 96 9.33 -10.45 -11.35
C LYS A 96 10.26 -9.25 -11.53
N LEU A 97 9.75 -8.03 -11.31
CA LEU A 97 10.54 -6.81 -11.43
C LEU A 97 11.69 -6.73 -10.41
N SER A 98 11.47 -7.22 -9.20
CA SER A 98 12.47 -7.23 -8.12
C SER A 98 13.40 -8.46 -8.15
N GLY A 99 13.10 -9.47 -8.97
CA GLY A 99 13.84 -10.74 -8.98
C GLY A 99 13.74 -11.54 -7.68
N SER A 100 12.72 -11.27 -6.86
CA SER A 100 12.53 -11.90 -5.55
C SER A 100 11.67 -13.17 -5.63
N LYS A 101 11.57 -13.88 -4.51
CA LYS A 101 10.75 -15.10 -4.37
C LYS A 101 9.35 -14.75 -3.88
N VAL A 102 8.34 -15.49 -4.34
CA VAL A 102 6.93 -15.36 -3.91
C VAL A 102 6.79 -15.45 -2.38
N ALA A 103 7.54 -16.34 -1.73
CA ALA A 103 7.62 -16.46 -0.27
C ALA A 103 7.82 -15.13 0.48
N LEU A 104 8.66 -14.24 -0.07
CA LEU A 104 8.94 -12.93 0.51
C LEU A 104 7.92 -11.91 0.04
N THR A 105 7.71 -11.82 -1.27
CA THR A 105 6.89 -10.76 -1.86
C THR A 105 5.42 -10.89 -1.51
N TYR A 106 4.91 -12.09 -1.26
CA TYR A 106 3.56 -12.29 -0.74
C TYR A 106 3.35 -11.53 0.58
N ASN A 107 4.27 -11.70 1.53
CA ASN A 107 4.19 -11.03 2.83
C ASN A 107 4.43 -9.51 2.70
N LEU A 108 5.40 -9.10 1.88
CA LEU A 108 5.65 -7.67 1.63
C LEU A 108 4.46 -6.99 0.97
N MET A 109 3.78 -7.65 0.02
CA MET A 109 2.60 -7.08 -0.64
C MET A 109 1.41 -6.97 0.30
N ARG A 110 1.22 -7.94 1.20
CA ARG A 110 0.20 -7.83 2.26
C ARG A 110 0.43 -6.60 3.14
N THR A 111 1.67 -6.38 3.56
CA THR A 111 2.01 -5.25 4.45
C THR A 111 2.06 -3.93 3.71
N PHE A 112 2.38 -3.95 2.41
CA PHE A 112 2.26 -2.82 1.50
C PHE A 112 0.80 -2.35 1.38
N VAL A 113 -0.14 -3.28 1.15
CA VAL A 113 -1.57 -2.98 1.13
C VAL A 113 -2.05 -2.43 2.47
N ALA A 114 -1.58 -3.00 3.59
CA ALA A 114 -1.88 -2.46 4.92
C ALA A 114 -1.36 -1.02 5.11
N GLY A 115 -0.16 -0.70 4.61
CA GLY A 115 0.38 0.66 4.61
C GLY A 115 -0.48 1.64 3.80
N LEU A 116 -0.91 1.24 2.60
CA LEU A 116 -1.81 2.06 1.77
C LEU A 116 -3.19 2.24 2.40
N ALA A 117 -3.75 1.19 3.00
CA ALA A 117 -5.04 1.23 3.69
C ALA A 117 -5.04 2.22 4.86
N PHE A 118 -3.88 2.50 5.46
CA PHE A 118 -3.73 3.53 6.48
C PHE A 118 -3.54 4.93 5.88
N VAL A 119 -2.58 5.08 4.97
CA VAL A 119 -2.14 6.40 4.50
C VAL A 119 -3.13 7.08 3.56
N LEU A 120 -3.83 6.32 2.70
CA LEU A 120 -4.78 6.94 1.76
C LEU A 120 -5.97 7.61 2.49
N PRO A 121 -6.66 6.95 3.46
CA PRO A 121 -7.69 7.63 4.24
C PRO A 121 -7.14 8.74 5.13
N PHE A 122 -5.93 8.57 5.68
CA PHE A 122 -5.26 9.62 6.46
C PHE A 122 -5.08 10.90 5.64
N SER A 123 -4.48 10.79 4.45
CA SER A 123 -4.22 11.93 3.56
C SER A 123 -5.52 12.60 3.13
N LEU A 124 -6.49 11.79 2.68
CA LEU A 124 -7.79 12.31 2.23
C LEU A 124 -8.53 13.07 3.32
N VAL A 125 -8.70 12.47 4.50
CA VAL A 125 -9.48 13.08 5.59
C VAL A 125 -8.75 14.25 6.21
N SER A 126 -7.43 14.18 6.37
CA SER A 126 -6.64 15.31 6.87
C SER A 126 -6.76 16.50 5.93
N GLN A 127 -6.68 16.30 4.61
CA GLN A 127 -6.84 17.38 3.63
C GLN A 127 -8.27 17.95 3.64
N MET A 128 -9.31 17.09 3.68
CA MET A 128 -10.70 17.54 3.76
C MET A 128 -10.96 18.42 4.99
N VAL A 129 -10.43 18.04 6.15
CA VAL A 129 -10.60 18.81 7.39
C VAL A 129 -9.76 20.09 7.37
N ALA A 130 -8.55 20.05 6.82
CA ALA A 130 -7.73 21.24 6.62
C ALA A 130 -8.44 22.28 5.76
N ASP A 131 -9.06 21.87 4.66
CA ASP A 131 -9.79 22.77 3.76
C ASP A 131 -11.06 23.34 4.40
N GLN A 132 -11.78 22.56 5.23
CA GLN A 132 -12.93 23.06 5.99
C GLN A 132 -12.54 24.08 7.06
N LEU A 133 -11.38 23.93 7.68
CA LEU A 133 -10.92 24.77 8.79
C LEU A 133 -10.03 25.94 8.34
N LYS A 134 -9.79 26.10 7.03
CA LYS A 134 -8.89 27.10 6.43
C LYS A 134 -9.16 28.56 6.86
N LYS A 135 -10.40 28.88 7.26
CA LYS A 135 -10.80 30.23 7.73
C LYS A 135 -10.83 30.39 9.25
N ARG A 136 -10.51 29.33 10.01
CA ARG A 136 -10.53 29.34 11.48
C ARG A 136 -9.10 29.40 12.02
N GLU A 137 -8.84 30.36 12.90
CA GLU A 137 -7.55 30.49 13.57
C GLU A 137 -7.62 29.87 14.97
N GLY A 138 -6.62 29.06 15.33
CA GLY A 138 -6.49 28.45 16.67
C GLY A 138 -5.71 27.14 16.67
N ARG A 139 -5.21 26.74 17.84
CA ARG A 139 -4.49 25.45 18.02
C ARG A 139 -5.34 24.25 17.61
N ILE A 140 -6.65 24.28 17.90
CA ILE A 140 -7.59 23.22 17.53
C ILE A 140 -7.72 23.12 16.01
N ALA A 141 -7.80 24.26 15.30
CA ALA A 141 -7.88 24.28 13.85
C ALA A 141 -6.60 23.72 13.17
N LYS A 142 -5.44 23.85 13.83
CA LYS A 142 -4.17 23.28 13.35
C LYS A 142 -4.03 21.78 13.64
N ALA A 143 -4.55 21.28 14.76
CA ALA A 143 -4.41 19.88 15.17
C ALA A 143 -5.53 18.95 14.67
N ALA A 144 -6.72 19.49 14.42
CA ALA A 144 -7.89 18.72 13.99
C ALA A 144 -7.67 17.94 12.68
N PRO A 145 -7.01 18.48 11.62
CA PRO A 145 -6.75 17.74 10.40
C PRO A 145 -5.94 16.45 10.62
N THR A 146 -4.84 16.55 11.37
CA THR A 146 -3.99 15.40 11.69
C THR A 146 -4.71 14.36 12.54
N LEU A 147 -5.50 14.80 13.53
CA LEU A 147 -6.27 13.89 14.38
C LEU A 147 -7.37 13.16 13.60
N ALA A 148 -8.09 13.88 12.74
CA ALA A 148 -9.10 13.29 11.88
C ALA A 148 -8.50 12.29 10.89
N GLY A 149 -7.35 12.62 10.29
CA GLY A 149 -6.59 11.70 9.44
C GLY A 149 -6.16 10.43 10.19
N LEU A 150 -5.59 10.56 11.40
CA LEU A 150 -5.18 9.41 12.20
C LEU A 150 -6.36 8.51 12.57
N LEU A 151 -7.49 9.10 12.95
CA LEU A 151 -8.72 8.36 13.23
C LEU A 151 -9.24 7.63 11.98
N ALA A 152 -9.22 8.27 10.81
CA ALA A 152 -9.66 7.65 9.56
C ALA A 152 -8.76 6.48 9.14
N GLY A 153 -7.43 6.70 9.12
CA GLY A 153 -6.46 5.65 8.78
C GLY A 153 -6.53 4.48 9.76
N GLY A 154 -6.64 4.78 11.06
CA GLY A 154 -6.82 3.78 12.11
C GLY A 154 -8.13 3.01 11.97
N ALA A 155 -9.25 3.69 11.73
CA ALA A 155 -10.55 3.06 11.55
C ALA A 155 -10.56 2.10 10.37
N VAL A 156 -10.05 2.49 9.20
CA VAL A 156 -9.99 1.61 8.02
C VAL A 156 -9.06 0.42 8.27
N SER A 157 -7.89 0.66 8.86
CA SER A 157 -6.90 -0.40 9.12
C SER A 157 -7.36 -1.42 10.15
N LEU A 158 -8.08 -0.98 11.18
CA LEU A 158 -8.61 -1.85 12.24
C LEU A 158 -9.90 -2.53 11.80
N ALA A 159 -10.91 -1.76 11.37
CA ALA A 159 -12.22 -2.31 10.99
C ALA A 159 -12.13 -3.24 9.77
N GLY A 160 -11.24 -2.94 8.83
CA GLY A 160 -11.02 -3.79 7.65
C GLY A 160 -10.34 -5.13 7.96
N ASN A 161 -9.74 -5.30 9.15
CA ASN A 161 -9.07 -6.52 9.59
C ASN A 161 -9.81 -7.24 10.74
N MET A 162 -11.04 -6.85 11.09
CA MET A 162 -11.82 -7.49 12.18
C MET A 162 -12.46 -8.85 11.78
N HIS A 163 -11.89 -9.56 10.81
CA HIS A 163 -12.45 -10.79 10.26
C HIS A 163 -11.79 -12.06 10.79
#